data_AF-A0A1T4SQA3-F1
#
_entry.id   AF-A0A1T4SQA3-F1
#
_cell.length_a   1.000
_cell.length_b   1.000
_cell.length_c   1.000
_cell.angle_alpha   90.00
_cell.angle_beta   90.00
_cell.angle_gamma   90.00
#
_symmetry.space_group_name_H-M   'P 1'
#
loop_
_entity.id
_entity.type
_entity.pdbx_description
1 polymer ?
#
loop_
_entity_poly.entity_id
_entity_poly.type
_entity_poly.pdbx_seq_one_letter_code
_entity_poly.pdbx_strand_id
1 'polypeptide(L)'
;MYYNTTNLTGDALRHEHDNTVTQEKTVMDFFNKHPAGKYLATDVYHHLVTTGKISVRVPLISIRRAITNLKKDGRLQKLEEKAVGAYGYNKTEHYYQLSVSWGKTTGAGYAEIHPVQPELF
;
A
#
# COMPACT_ATOMS: atom_id res chain seq x y z
N MET A 1 10.55 -16.79 -16.02
CA MET A 1 11.86 -16.12 -16.00
C MET A 1 11.98 -15.34 -14.70
N TYR A 2 12.97 -15.67 -13.86
CA TYR A 2 13.34 -14.92 -12.66
C TYR A 2 14.45 -13.94 -13.08
N TYR A 3 14.17 -12.63 -13.07
CA TYR A 3 15.22 -11.61 -13.27
C TYR A 3 15.88 -11.33 -11.91
N ASN A 4 17.05 -11.95 -11.69
CA ASN A 4 17.90 -11.63 -10.54
C ASN A 4 18.53 -10.24 -10.75
N THR A 5 18.24 -9.34 -9.81
CA THR A 5 18.65 -7.93 -9.80
C THR A 5 20.10 -7.79 -9.33
N THR A 6 21.06 -8.39 -10.05
CA THR A 6 22.47 -8.48 -9.58
C THR A 6 23.49 -7.77 -10.45
N ASN A 7 23.10 -6.77 -11.25
CA ASN A 7 24.10 -5.94 -11.94
C ASN A 7 23.62 -4.56 -12.40
N LEU A 8 22.82 -3.87 -11.57
CA LEU A 8 22.50 -2.47 -11.83
C LEU A 8 23.69 -1.61 -11.37
N THR A 9 24.29 -0.85 -12.29
CA THR A 9 25.32 0.15 -12.02
C THR A 9 24.78 1.26 -11.09
N GLY A 10 25.67 1.98 -10.41
CA GLY A 10 25.29 2.95 -9.36
C GLY A 10 24.21 3.96 -9.77
N ASP A 11 24.22 4.44 -11.01
CA ASP A 11 23.20 5.37 -11.52
C ASP A 11 21.83 4.68 -11.75
N ALA A 12 21.81 3.44 -12.24
CA ALA A 12 20.59 2.67 -12.42
C ALA A 12 19.97 2.30 -11.06
N LEU A 13 20.80 1.99 -10.06
CA LEU A 13 20.34 1.78 -8.67
C LEU A 13 19.71 3.05 -8.10
N ARG A 14 20.31 4.22 -8.34
CA ARG A 14 19.78 5.51 -7.88
C ARG A 14 18.45 5.83 -8.56
N HIS A 15 18.34 5.63 -9.86
CA HIS A 15 17.08 5.82 -10.60
C HIS A 15 15.96 4.89 -10.11
N GLU A 16 16.26 3.61 -9.88
CA GLU A 16 15.28 2.65 -9.34
C GLU A 16 14.87 3.00 -7.89
N HIS A 17 15.80 3.48 -7.09
CA HIS A 17 15.53 3.98 -5.74
C HIS A 17 14.60 5.19 -5.77
N ASP A 18 14.91 6.20 -6.58
CA ASP A 18 14.11 7.43 -6.70
C ASP A 18 12.70 7.13 -7.25
N ASN A 19 12.59 6.17 -8.19
CA ASN A 19 11.30 5.68 -8.69
C ASN A 19 10.51 4.95 -7.60
N THR A 20 11.18 4.15 -6.76
CA THR A 20 10.55 3.45 -5.63
C THR A 20 10.00 4.45 -4.61
N VAL A 21 10.79 5.47 -4.23
CA VAL A 21 10.36 6.56 -3.34
C VAL A 21 9.15 7.30 -3.91
N THR A 22 9.14 7.55 -5.23
CA THR A 22 8.02 8.21 -5.91
C THR A 22 6.74 7.37 -5.86
N GLN A 23 6.86 6.05 -6.06
CA GLN A 23 5.72 5.12 -6.00
C GLN A 23 5.19 4.96 -4.56
N GLU A 24 6.06 4.89 -3.56
CA GLU A 24 5.68 4.86 -2.15
C GLU A 24 4.92 6.12 -1.74
N LYS A 25 5.40 7.29 -2.14
CA LYS A 25 4.70 8.55 -1.91
C LYS A 25 3.33 8.55 -2.57
N THR A 26 3.25 8.14 -3.82
CA THR A 26 1.99 8.09 -4.59
C THR A 26 0.97 7.14 -3.95
N VAL A 27 1.42 5.96 -3.52
CA VAL A 27 0.57 4.98 -2.82
C VAL A 27 0.13 5.53 -1.46
N MET A 28 1.02 6.15 -0.70
CA MET A 28 0.66 6.76 0.58
C MET A 28 -0.38 7.87 0.41
N ASP A 29 -0.22 8.74 -0.60
CA ASP A 29 -1.16 9.81 -0.90
C ASP A 29 -2.56 9.26 -1.22
N PHE A 30 -2.63 8.10 -1.89
CA PHE A 30 -3.89 7.40 -2.11
C PHE A 30 -4.55 7.01 -0.79
N PHE A 31 -3.83 6.34 0.11
CA PHE A 31 -4.39 5.91 1.40
C PHE A 31 -4.77 7.09 2.30
N ASN A 32 -3.98 8.17 2.31
CA ASN A 32 -4.30 9.40 3.05
C ASN A 32 -5.60 10.07 2.58
N LYS A 33 -5.90 10.00 1.28
CA LYS A 33 -7.17 10.53 0.71
C LYS A 33 -8.36 9.63 0.98
N HIS A 34 -8.11 8.37 1.34
CA HIS A 34 -9.14 7.37 1.58
C HIS A 34 -8.94 6.66 2.94
N PRO A 35 -8.94 7.42 4.05
CA PRO A 35 -8.45 6.91 5.33
C PRO A 35 -9.33 5.84 5.98
N ALA A 36 -10.63 5.81 5.66
CA ALA A 36 -11.59 4.84 6.19
C ALA A 36 -11.69 3.56 5.34
N GLY A 37 -11.01 3.51 4.19
CA GLY A 37 -11.12 2.41 3.24
C GLY A 37 -10.08 1.31 3.45
N LYS A 38 -10.46 0.09 3.04
CA LYS A 38 -9.57 -1.05 2.88
C LYS A 38 -9.47 -1.39 1.39
N TYR A 39 -8.26 -1.59 0.90
CA TYR A 39 -7.99 -1.70 -0.53
C TYR A 39 -7.04 -2.85 -0.83
N LEU A 40 -7.30 -3.58 -1.91
CA LEU A 40 -6.34 -4.50 -2.50
C LEU A 40 -5.25 -3.70 -3.22
N ALA A 41 -4.08 -4.32 -3.43
CA ALA A 41 -3.04 -3.72 -4.26
C ALA A 41 -3.54 -3.44 -5.69
N THR A 42 -4.43 -4.31 -6.20
CA THR A 42 -5.07 -4.15 -7.51
C THR A 42 -6.02 -2.94 -7.54
N ASP A 43 -6.76 -2.68 -6.46
CA ASP A 43 -7.65 -1.50 -6.37
C ASP A 43 -6.85 -0.21 -6.42
N VAL A 44 -5.77 -0.15 -5.63
CA VAL A 44 -4.83 0.99 -5.60
C VAL A 44 -4.25 1.21 -6.99
N TYR A 45 -3.77 0.15 -7.64
CA TYR A 45 -3.21 0.23 -8.99
C TYR A 45 -4.22 0.77 -10.01
N HIS A 46 -5.43 0.19 -10.06
CA HIS A 46 -6.47 0.63 -10.99
C HIS A 46 -6.84 2.08 -10.75
N HIS A 47 -7.02 2.51 -9.51
CA HIS A 47 -7.31 3.90 -9.19
C HIS A 47 -6.19 4.85 -9.65
N LEU A 48 -4.93 4.51 -9.40
CA LEU A 48 -3.80 5.35 -9.79
C LEU A 48 -3.65 5.44 -11.32
N VAL A 49 -3.96 4.37 -12.06
CA VAL A 49 -3.99 4.38 -13.53
C VAL A 49 -5.14 5.23 -14.05
N THR A 50 -6.37 5.03 -13.56
CA THR A 50 -7.57 5.74 -14.04
C THR A 50 -7.55 7.23 -13.71
N THR A 51 -6.90 7.61 -12.61
CA THR A 51 -6.70 9.02 -12.22
C THR A 51 -5.45 9.66 -12.83
N GLY A 52 -4.71 8.93 -13.68
CA GLY A 52 -3.51 9.43 -14.36
C GLY A 52 -2.32 9.69 -13.42
N LYS A 53 -2.33 9.14 -12.21
CA LYS A 53 -1.22 9.27 -11.24
C LYS A 53 -0.04 8.36 -11.58
N ILE A 54 -0.30 7.25 -12.26
CA ILE A 54 0.73 6.38 -12.83
C ILE A 54 0.35 5.99 -14.26
N SER A 55 1.35 5.66 -15.08
CA SER A 55 1.13 5.07 -16.40
C SER A 55 0.72 3.60 -16.27
N VAL A 56 -0.12 3.11 -17.20
CA VAL A 56 -0.42 1.68 -17.36
C VAL A 56 0.82 0.81 -17.62
N ARG A 57 1.95 1.42 -18.02
CA ARG A 57 3.24 0.75 -18.17
C ARG A 57 3.91 0.42 -16.83
N VAL A 58 3.49 1.05 -15.73
CA VAL A 58 4.01 0.75 -14.39
C VAL A 58 3.51 -0.63 -13.97
N PRO A 59 4.39 -1.60 -13.67
CA PRO A 59 3.93 -2.94 -13.30
C PRO A 59 3.17 -2.94 -11.97
N LEU A 60 2.11 -3.75 -11.83
CA LEU A 60 1.41 -3.95 -10.55
C LEU A 60 2.36 -4.37 -9.41
N ILE A 61 3.44 -5.08 -9.72
CA ILE A 61 4.48 -5.47 -8.75
C ILE A 61 5.10 -4.26 -8.07
N SER A 62 5.25 -3.13 -8.77
CA SER A 62 5.76 -1.88 -8.22
C SER A 62 4.87 -1.34 -7.10
N ILE A 63 3.54 -1.35 -7.30
CA ILE A 63 2.56 -0.97 -6.27
C ILE A 63 2.59 -1.95 -5.08
N ARG A 64 2.70 -3.25 -5.34
CA ARG A 64 2.83 -4.27 -4.28
C ARG A 64 4.11 -4.08 -3.44
N ARG A 65 5.23 -3.68 -4.07
CA ARG A 65 6.48 -3.35 -3.36
C ARG A 65 6.31 -2.11 -2.50
N ALA A 66 5.74 -1.03 -3.05
CA ALA A 66 5.45 0.19 -2.30
C ALA A 66 4.56 -0.08 -1.07
N ILE A 67 3.47 -0.84 -1.23
CA ILE A 67 2.61 -1.24 -0.10
C ILE A 67 3.40 -2.07 0.93
N THR A 68 4.26 -2.99 0.48
CA THR A 68 5.08 -3.81 1.39
C THR A 68 6.04 -2.96 2.21
N ASN A 69 6.67 -1.96 1.59
CA ASN A 69 7.58 -1.02 2.26
C ASN A 69 6.82 -0.15 3.26
N LEU A 70 5.72 0.48 2.85
CA LEU A 70 4.86 1.27 3.75
C LEU A 70 4.31 0.45 4.93
N LYS A 71 4.04 -0.85 4.72
CA LYS A 71 3.67 -1.78 5.80
C LYS A 71 4.83 -2.07 6.75
N LYS A 72 6.05 -2.28 6.23
CA LYS A 72 7.25 -2.46 7.06
C LYS A 72 7.53 -1.22 7.90
N ASP A 73 7.25 -0.04 7.35
CA ASP A 73 7.38 1.24 8.03
C ASP A 73 6.24 1.53 9.02
N GLY A 74 5.27 0.61 9.16
CA GLY A 74 4.14 0.75 10.07
C GLY A 74 3.08 1.76 9.63
N ARG A 75 3.16 2.26 8.39
CA ARG A 75 2.21 3.25 7.81
C ARG A 75 0.93 2.60 7.31
N LEU A 76 1.03 1.36 6.83
CA LEU A 76 -0.10 0.54 6.40
C LEU A 76 -0.19 -0.74 7.22
N GLN A 77 -1.42 -1.24 7.40
CA GLN A 77 -1.69 -2.52 8.03
C GLN A 77 -2.27 -3.50 7.00
N LYS A 78 -1.75 -4.74 7.01
CA LYS A 78 -2.30 -5.86 6.26
C LYS A 78 -3.45 -6.48 7.06
N LEU A 79 -4.58 -6.76 6.41
CA LEU A 79 -5.73 -7.41 7.02
C LEU A 79 -5.72 -8.93 6.75
N GLU A 80 -6.33 -9.70 7.65
CA GLU A 80 -6.55 -11.14 7.46
C GLU A 80 -7.56 -11.43 6.35
N GLU A 81 -8.47 -10.48 6.11
CA GLU A 81 -9.42 -10.54 5.02
C GLU A 81 -8.72 -10.55 3.66
N LYS A 82 -9.21 -11.43 2.79
CA LYS A 82 -8.71 -11.61 1.43
C LYS A 82 -9.86 -11.51 0.44
N ALA A 83 -9.56 -11.04 -0.75
CA ALA A 83 -10.43 -11.17 -1.91
C ALA A 83 -9.72 -11.91 -3.04
N VAL A 84 -10.50 -12.50 -3.93
CA VAL A 84 -9.97 -13.12 -5.15
C VAL A 84 -9.50 -11.98 -6.05
N GLY A 85 -8.20 -11.96 -6.37
CA GLY A 85 -7.62 -10.95 -7.24
C GLY A 85 -8.10 -11.11 -8.68
N ALA A 86 -8.02 -10.03 -9.47
CA ALA A 86 -8.48 -10.00 -10.87
C ALA A 86 -7.78 -11.04 -11.78
N TYR A 87 -6.63 -11.58 -11.36
CA TYR A 87 -5.87 -12.60 -12.09
C TYR A 87 -6.14 -14.02 -11.56
N GLY A 88 -7.35 -14.51 -11.81
CA GLY A 88 -7.74 -15.92 -11.71
C GLY A 88 -8.14 -16.40 -10.31
N TYR A 89 -9.05 -17.39 -10.31
CA TYR A 89 -9.75 -17.99 -9.16
C TYR A 89 -8.86 -18.43 -7.98
N ASN A 90 -7.55 -18.63 -8.19
CA ASN A 90 -6.63 -19.18 -7.19
C ASN A 90 -5.62 -18.17 -6.62
N LYS A 91 -5.71 -16.88 -6.97
CA LYS A 91 -4.82 -15.84 -6.40
C LYS A 91 -5.62 -14.93 -5.48
N THR A 92 -5.48 -15.17 -4.18
CA THR A 92 -6.06 -14.29 -3.17
C THR A 92 -5.12 -13.11 -2.89
N GLU A 93 -5.69 -11.93 -2.78
CA GLU A 93 -5.01 -10.71 -2.36
C GLU A 93 -5.56 -10.27 -1.01
N HIS A 94 -4.68 -9.78 -0.14
CA HIS A 94 -5.07 -9.22 1.14
C HIS A 94 -5.48 -7.77 1.00
N TYR A 95 -6.42 -7.34 1.84
CA TYR A 95 -6.73 -5.93 2.00
C TYR A 95 -5.67 -5.22 2.85
N TYR A 96 -5.45 -3.94 2.54
CA TYR A 96 -4.59 -3.03 3.28
C TYR A 96 -5.36 -1.76 3.64
N GLN A 97 -5.01 -1.15 4.75
CA GLN A 97 -5.57 0.13 5.20
C GLN A 97 -4.49 0.98 5.88
N LEU A 98 -4.78 2.25 6.13
CA LEU A 98 -3.93 3.11 6.96
C LEU A 98 -3.78 2.49 8.35
N SER A 99 -2.54 2.50 8.86
CA SER A 99 -2.26 2.06 10.21
C SER A 99 -2.69 3.12 11.22
N VAL A 100 -3.54 2.75 12.18
CA VAL A 100 -4.05 3.63 13.24
C VAL A 100 -2.94 4.03 14.24
N SER A 101 -1.82 3.29 14.25
CA SER A 101 -0.65 3.57 15.10
C SER A 101 0.33 4.56 14.49
N TRP A 102 0.21 4.88 13.19
CA TRP A 102 1.10 5.80 12.52
C TRP A 102 0.76 7.26 12.88
N GLY A 103 1.53 7.84 13.81
CA GLY A 103 1.34 9.22 14.29
C GLY A 103 0.98 9.35 15.78
N LYS A 104 0.86 8.25 16.54
CA LYS A 104 0.65 8.28 17.99
C LYS A 104 1.94 7.95 18.76
N THR A 105 2.90 8.88 18.76
CA THR A 105 3.88 8.99 19.85
C THR A 105 3.33 9.92 20.92
N THR A 106 2.36 9.43 21.69
CA THR A 106 2.09 9.94 23.03
C THR A 106 1.95 8.77 23.97
N GLY A 107 2.97 8.66 24.83
CA GLY A 107 3.02 8.02 26.14
C GLY A 107 2.03 6.91 26.48
N ALA A 108 2.63 5.78 26.86
CA ALA A 108 2.12 4.81 27.82
C ALA A 108 0.86 4.01 27.43
N GLY A 109 1.05 2.68 27.36
CA GLY A 109 0.05 1.73 27.78
C GLY A 109 -0.98 1.35 26.72
N TYR A 110 -1.12 0.04 26.55
CA TYR A 110 -2.32 -0.59 26.02
C TYR A 110 -3.57 0.04 26.66
N ALA A 111 -4.41 0.70 25.87
CA ALA A 111 -5.75 1.09 26.28
C ALA A 111 -6.70 0.91 25.08
N GLU A 112 -7.47 -0.17 25.20
CA GLU A 112 -8.78 -0.48 24.62
C GLU A 112 -9.33 0.51 23.59
N ILE A 113 -9.45 0.03 22.35
CA ILE A 113 -10.20 0.69 21.29
C ILE A 113 -11.67 0.29 21.49
N HIS A 114 -12.45 1.11 22.17
CA HIS A 114 -13.90 0.99 22.12
C HIS A 114 -14.39 1.43 20.72
N PRO A 115 -15.24 0.64 20.03
CA PRO A 115 -15.84 1.06 18.79
C PRO A 115 -16.79 2.24 19.04
N VAL A 116 -16.57 3.35 18.33
CA VAL A 116 -17.51 4.47 18.28
C VAL A 116 -18.80 3.95 17.66
N GLN A 117 -19.84 3.77 18.47
CA GLN A 117 -21.18 3.49 17.98
C GLN A 117 -21.70 4.75 17.27
N PRO A 118 -22.29 4.64 16.06
CA PRO A 118 -22.93 5.77 15.43
C PRO A 118 -24.21 6.09 16.21
N GLU A 119 -24.27 7.29 16.80
CA GLU A 119 -25.50 7.80 17.41
C GLU A 119 -26.56 7.97 16.30
N LEU A 120 -27.69 7.30 16.49
CA LEU A 120 -28.93 7.52 15.77
C LEU A 120 -29.52 8.87 16.20
N PHE A 121 -29.66 9.79 15.26
CA PHE A 121 -30.67 10.86 15.31
C PHE A 121 -31.37 10.94 13.95
#